data_AF-A0A8A2UD61-F1
#
_entry.id   AF-A0A8A2UD61-F1
#
_cell.length_a   1.000
_cell.length_b   1.000
_cell.length_c   1.000
_cell.angle_alpha   90.00
_cell.angle_beta   90.00
_cell.angle_gamma   90.00
#
_symmetry.space_group_name_H-M   'P 1'
#
loop_
_entity.id
_entity.type
_entity.pdbx_description
1 polymer ?
#
loop_
_entity_poly.entity_id
_entity_poly.type
_entity_poly.pdbx_seq_one_letter_code
_entity_poly.pdbx_strand_id
1 'polypeptide(L)'
;MPPRLDPETDFAELTARVRTQSQQAPGSDTERVTIRSLERVSSTALATLLETAESEHLEPGALVFVLSRANAERLCEREYDIDDVDELEDVLGRRVRVEAEMPDDAILLLHPDAVDGAEPVEPEAIACGILGTDG
;
A
#
# COMPACT_ATOMS: atom_id res chain seq x y z
N MET A 1 -21.11 -12.53 7.12
CA MET A 1 -20.03 -11.93 7.91
C MET A 1 -18.75 -12.14 7.12
N PRO A 2 -18.15 -11.09 6.55
CA PRO A 2 -16.85 -11.23 5.91
C PRO A 2 -15.77 -11.50 6.98
N PRO A 3 -14.73 -12.28 6.64
CA PRO A 3 -13.62 -12.58 7.55
C PRO A 3 -12.76 -11.34 7.77
N ARG A 4 -12.17 -11.22 8.96
CA ARG A 4 -11.37 -10.08 9.42
C ARG A 4 -9.88 -10.43 9.28
N LEU A 5 -9.01 -9.43 9.10
CA LEU A 5 -7.55 -9.63 9.05
C LEU A 5 -6.99 -9.99 10.43
N ASP A 6 -6.21 -11.07 10.51
CA ASP A 6 -5.57 -11.55 11.73
C ASP A 6 -4.56 -10.54 12.33
N PRO A 7 -4.28 -10.57 13.64
CA PRO A 7 -3.27 -9.71 14.30
C PRO A 7 -1.82 -10.02 13.86
N GLU A 8 -1.62 -11.11 13.12
CA GLU A 8 -0.46 -11.37 12.27
C GLU A 8 -0.87 -11.01 10.84
N THR A 9 -1.23 -9.74 10.58
CA THR A 9 -1.66 -9.32 9.24
C THR A 9 -0.58 -9.70 8.24
N ASP A 10 -0.79 -10.83 7.57
CA ASP A 10 0.16 -11.36 6.62
C ASP A 10 0.00 -10.51 5.36
N PHE A 11 0.77 -9.43 5.30
CA PHE A 11 0.67 -8.47 4.21
C PHE A 11 1.03 -9.11 2.86
N ALA A 12 1.80 -10.21 2.87
CA ALA A 12 2.01 -11.04 1.69
C ALA A 12 0.71 -11.74 1.26
N GLU A 13 -0.03 -12.35 2.19
CA GLU A 13 -1.35 -12.94 1.92
C GLU A 13 -2.36 -11.87 1.47
N LEU A 14 -2.38 -10.69 2.10
CA LEU A 14 -3.25 -9.59 1.71
C LEU A 14 -2.94 -9.13 0.28
N THR A 15 -1.65 -8.96 -0.04
CA THR A 15 -1.21 -8.63 -1.41
C THR A 15 -1.61 -9.72 -2.39
N ALA A 16 -1.41 -11.00 -2.04
CA ALA A 16 -1.80 -12.13 -2.88
C ALA A 16 -3.31 -12.16 -3.12
N ARG A 17 -4.12 -11.93 -2.09
CA ARG A 17 -5.59 -11.86 -2.18
C ARG A 17 -6.03 -10.71 -3.06
N VAL A 18 -5.46 -9.52 -2.88
CA VAL A 18 -5.71 -8.34 -3.73
C VAL A 18 -5.34 -8.63 -5.19
N ARG A 19 -4.20 -9.29 -5.44
CA ARG A 19 -3.76 -9.68 -6.79
C ARG A 19 -4.69 -10.71 -7.43
N THR A 20 -5.20 -11.67 -6.66
CA THR A 20 -6.18 -12.65 -7.14
C THR A 20 -7.51 -11.98 -7.47
N GLN A 21 -7.98 -11.04 -6.65
CA GLN A 21 -9.20 -10.28 -6.91
C GLN A 21 -9.07 -9.43 -8.19
N SER A 22 -7.90 -8.82 -8.42
CA SER A 22 -7.60 -8.10 -9.67
C SER A 22 -7.78 -8.96 -10.92
N GLN A 23 -7.41 -10.24 -10.84
CA GLN A 23 -7.43 -11.16 -11.98
C GLN A 23 -8.81 -11.78 -12.24
N GLN A 24 -9.70 -11.79 -11.24
CA GLN A 24 -10.93 -12.59 -11.28
C GLN A 24 -12.14 -11.86 -11.88
N ALA A 25 -12.25 -10.52 -11.81
CA ALA A 25 -13.13 -9.71 -12.66
C ALA A 25 -13.11 -8.22 -12.22
N PRO A 26 -13.09 -7.25 -13.14
CA PRO A 26 -13.47 -5.88 -12.83
C PRO A 26 -14.99 -5.84 -12.61
N GLY A 27 -15.46 -5.63 -11.37
CA GLY A 27 -16.86 -5.27 -11.12
C GLY A 27 -17.74 -6.27 -10.37
N SER A 28 -17.20 -7.15 -9.53
CA SER A 28 -18.02 -7.83 -8.51
C SER A 28 -17.29 -7.81 -7.19
N ASP A 29 -17.74 -6.92 -6.29
CA ASP A 29 -17.21 -6.66 -4.94
C ASP A 29 -15.82 -6.00 -4.83
N THR A 30 -15.30 -5.42 -5.93
CA THR A 30 -14.02 -4.66 -5.96
C THR A 30 -14.14 -3.21 -5.48
N GLU A 31 -15.30 -2.77 -4.99
CA GLU A 31 -15.60 -1.36 -4.64
C GLU A 31 -14.79 -0.84 -3.43
N ARG A 32 -14.00 -1.70 -2.79
CA ARG A 32 -13.11 -1.37 -1.68
C ARG A 32 -11.62 -1.42 -2.05
N VAL A 33 -11.27 -1.91 -3.25
CA VAL A 33 -9.88 -2.20 -3.59
C VAL A 33 -9.45 -1.44 -4.84
N THR A 34 -8.60 -0.42 -4.66
CA THR A 34 -7.99 0.34 -5.75
C THR A 34 -6.66 -0.32 -6.13
N ILE A 35 -6.56 -0.89 -7.33
CA ILE A 35 -5.33 -1.53 -7.81
C ILE A 35 -4.74 -0.72 -8.96
N ARG A 36 -3.47 -0.37 -8.84
CA ARG A 36 -2.72 0.34 -9.89
C ARG A 36 -1.39 -0.34 -10.15
N SER A 37 -1.09 -0.53 -11.42
CA SER A 37 0.26 -0.90 -11.84
C SER A 37 1.15 0.33 -11.78
N LEU A 38 2.20 0.27 -10.98
CA LEU A 38 3.26 1.26 -10.91
C LEU A 38 4.42 0.77 -11.77
N GLU A 39 4.92 1.63 -12.64
CA GLU A 39 6.08 1.31 -13.48
C GLU A 39 7.36 1.20 -12.63
N ARG A 40 7.43 1.98 -11.54
CA ARG A 40 8.56 2.02 -10.61
C ARG A 40 8.15 2.62 -9.27
N VAL A 41 8.88 2.28 -8.21
CA VAL A 41 8.75 2.92 -6.90
C VAL A 41 9.47 4.27 -6.91
N SER A 42 8.74 5.34 -6.60
CA SER A 42 9.23 6.73 -6.49
C SER A 42 8.21 7.57 -5.69
N SER A 43 8.63 8.63 -5.00
CA SER A 43 7.70 9.53 -4.28
C SER A 43 6.58 10.03 -5.18
N THR A 44 6.88 10.42 -6.42
CA THR A 44 5.88 10.87 -7.40
C THR A 44 4.84 9.78 -7.68
N ALA A 45 5.25 8.53 -7.86
CA ALA A 45 4.35 7.43 -8.13
C ALA A 45 3.47 7.10 -6.91
N LEU A 46 4.05 7.18 -5.71
CA LEU A 46 3.33 7.01 -4.45
C LEU A 46 2.32 8.15 -4.20
N ALA A 47 2.70 9.40 -4.45
CA ALA A 47 1.81 10.55 -4.35
C ALA A 47 0.62 10.42 -5.32
N THR A 48 0.88 10.00 -6.57
CA THR A 48 -0.19 9.74 -7.55
C THR A 48 -1.13 8.63 -7.09
N LEU A 49 -0.57 7.55 -6.51
CA LEU A 49 -1.37 6.46 -5.95
C LEU A 49 -2.25 6.95 -4.80
N LEU A 50 -1.69 7.77 -3.90
CA LEU A 50 -2.40 8.38 -2.78
C LEU A 50 -3.55 9.27 -3.26
N GLU A 51 -3.29 10.22 -4.15
CA GLU A 51 -4.32 11.13 -4.69
C GLU A 51 -5.48 10.36 -5.33
N THR A 52 -5.15 9.27 -6.03
CA THR A 52 -6.15 8.39 -6.64
C THR A 52 -6.97 7.66 -5.57
N ALA A 53 -6.31 7.09 -4.57
CA ALA A 53 -6.96 6.32 -3.53
C ALA A 53 -7.86 7.21 -2.65
N GLU A 54 -7.40 8.42 -2.32
CA GLU A 54 -8.20 9.46 -1.62
C GLU A 54 -9.38 9.95 -2.48
N SER A 55 -9.25 9.96 -3.82
CA SER A 55 -10.36 10.33 -4.71
C SER A 55 -11.40 9.23 -4.87
N GLU A 56 -11.00 7.96 -4.86
CA GLU A 56 -11.91 6.86 -5.17
C GLU A 56 -12.73 6.43 -3.95
N HIS A 57 -12.09 6.15 -2.81
CA HIS A 57 -12.81 5.47 -1.70
C HIS A 57 -12.29 5.79 -0.29
N LEU A 58 -11.23 6.58 -0.13
CA LEU A 58 -10.57 6.75 1.18
C LEU A 58 -10.72 8.16 1.73
N GLU A 59 -10.91 8.26 3.05
CA GLU A 59 -10.88 9.55 3.74
C GLU A 59 -9.50 10.19 3.58
N PRO A 60 -9.43 11.44 3.09
CA PRO A 60 -8.16 12.10 2.84
C PRO A 60 -7.41 12.36 4.15
N GLY A 61 -6.11 12.07 4.15
CA GLY A 61 -5.21 12.38 5.25
C GLY A 61 -5.04 11.30 6.32
N ALA A 62 -5.79 10.20 6.26
CA ALA A 62 -5.65 9.12 7.24
C ALA A 62 -4.64 8.04 6.82
N LEU A 63 -4.37 7.89 5.52
CA LEU A 63 -3.72 6.69 4.98
C LEU A 63 -2.25 6.50 5.36
N VAL A 64 -1.88 5.22 5.52
CA VAL A 64 -0.54 4.75 5.83
C VAL A 64 -0.03 3.92 4.66
N PHE A 65 1.17 4.26 4.18
CA PHE A 65 1.89 3.45 3.21
C PHE A 65 2.54 2.26 3.91
N VAL A 66 2.33 1.07 3.38
CA VAL A 66 3.00 -0.15 3.83
C VAL A 66 3.81 -0.69 2.67
N LEU A 67 5.13 -0.80 2.85
CA LEU A 67 6.06 -1.29 1.84
C LEU A 67 7.11 -2.21 2.43
N SER A 68 7.74 -3.00 1.56
CA SER A 68 8.87 -3.84 1.94
C SER A 68 10.11 -3.00 2.25
N ARG A 69 11.02 -3.58 3.04
CA ARG A 69 12.32 -2.98 3.30
C ARG A 69 13.09 -2.67 2.01
N ALA A 70 13.07 -3.57 1.03
CA ALA A 70 13.76 -3.34 -0.23
C ALA A 70 13.17 -2.16 -1.02
N ASN A 71 11.86 -1.92 -0.92
CA ASN A 71 11.22 -0.78 -1.56
C ASN A 71 11.57 0.54 -0.88
N ALA A 72 11.71 0.56 0.45
CA ALA A 72 12.17 1.72 1.19
C ALA A 72 13.64 2.03 0.84
N GLU A 73 14.50 1.01 0.83
CA GLU A 73 15.91 1.14 0.43
C GLU A 73 16.02 1.66 -1.02
N ARG A 74 15.23 1.12 -1.96
CA ARG A 74 15.20 1.59 -3.35
C ARG A 74 14.75 3.03 -3.51
N LEU A 75 13.85 3.51 -2.65
CA LEU A 75 13.43 4.91 -2.64
C LEU A 75 14.60 5.78 -2.20
N CYS A 76 15.25 5.43 -1.09
CA CYS A 76 16.36 6.20 -0.55
C CYS A 76 17.58 6.20 -1.48
N GLU A 77 17.86 5.07 -2.17
CA GLU A 77 18.95 5.00 -3.14
C GLU A 77 18.70 5.83 -4.41
N ARG A 78 17.44 6.06 -4.77
CA ARG A 78 17.06 6.74 -6.03
C ARG A 78 16.76 8.21 -5.84
N GLU A 79 16.15 8.58 -4.72
CA GLU A 79 15.72 9.93 -4.45
C GLU A 79 16.77 10.62 -3.60
N TYR A 80 17.45 11.59 -4.19
CA TYR A 80 18.51 12.36 -3.53
C TYR A 80 18.00 13.20 -2.34
N ASP A 81 16.69 13.40 -2.24
CA ASP A 81 16.02 14.16 -1.19
C ASP A 81 15.44 13.26 -0.08
N ILE A 82 15.71 11.94 -0.11
CA ILE A 82 15.20 10.97 0.84
C ILE A 82 16.36 10.09 1.31
N ASP A 83 16.95 10.38 2.47
CA ASP A 83 17.99 9.51 3.06
C ASP A 83 17.38 8.36 3.88
N ASP A 84 16.21 8.57 4.48
CA ASP A 84 15.52 7.59 5.34
C ASP A 84 13.98 7.61 5.22
N VAL A 85 13.32 6.64 5.86
CA VAL A 85 11.85 6.51 5.89
C VAL A 85 11.16 7.75 6.47
N ASP A 86 11.72 8.36 7.52
CA ASP A 86 11.17 9.59 8.12
C ASP A 86 11.10 10.74 7.09
N GLU A 87 12.09 10.87 6.21
CA GLU A 87 12.07 11.89 5.14
C GLU A 87 11.08 11.52 4.04
N LEU A 88 10.92 10.24 3.73
CA LEU A 88 9.87 9.78 2.84
C LEU A 88 8.48 10.13 3.39
N GLU A 89 8.27 10.03 4.71
CA GLU A 89 7.04 10.45 5.37
C GLU A 89 6.80 11.96 5.24
N ASP A 90 7.85 12.78 5.36
CA ASP A 90 7.78 14.24 5.18
C ASP A 90 7.44 14.61 3.72
N VAL A 91 8.11 13.97 2.75
CA VAL A 91 7.88 14.18 1.30
C VAL A 91 6.47 13.78 0.89
N LEU A 92 5.98 12.63 1.37
CA LEU A 92 4.62 12.18 1.08
C LEU A 92 3.56 12.88 1.94
N GLY A 93 3.96 13.52 3.04
CA GLY A 93 3.06 14.05 4.06
C GLY A 93 2.15 12.96 4.65
N ARG A 94 2.59 11.71 4.67
CA ARG A 94 1.83 10.52 5.11
C ARG A 94 2.74 9.56 5.84
N ARG A 95 2.15 8.77 6.75
CA ARG A 95 2.93 7.78 7.49
C ARG A 95 3.37 6.63 6.59
N VAL A 96 4.57 6.15 6.84
CA VAL A 96 5.18 5.03 6.11
C VAL A 96 5.57 3.95 7.10
N ARG A 97 5.17 2.73 6.80
CA ARG A 97 5.49 1.54 7.57
C ARG A 97 6.26 0.55 6.70
N VAL A 98 7.40 0.13 7.22
CA VAL A 98 8.27 -0.84 6.56
C VAL A 98 8.06 -2.20 7.20
N GLU A 99 7.50 -3.14 6.44
CA GLU A 99 7.21 -4.49 6.89
C GLU A 99 8.08 -5.48 6.11
N ALA A 100 8.78 -6.39 6.80
CA ALA A 100 9.70 -7.32 6.15
C ALA A 100 8.96 -8.42 5.35
N GLU A 101 7.72 -8.70 5.71
CA GLU A 101 6.86 -9.70 5.08
C GLU A 101 6.22 -9.17 3.79
N MET A 102 6.26 -7.85 3.56
CA MET A 102 5.75 -7.25 2.34
C MET A 102 6.56 -7.70 1.11
N PRO A 103 5.90 -8.07 0.01
CA PRO A 103 6.60 -8.37 -1.23
C PRO A 103 7.19 -7.11 -1.85
N ASP A 104 8.39 -7.23 -2.39
CA ASP A 104 9.11 -6.12 -3.03
C ASP A 104 8.45 -5.64 -4.33
N ASP A 105 7.55 -6.42 -4.93
CA ASP A 105 6.77 -6.03 -6.11
C ASP A 105 5.42 -5.38 -5.77
N ALA A 106 5.14 -5.09 -4.49
CA ALA A 106 3.90 -4.43 -4.11
C ALA A 106 4.08 -3.35 -3.04
N ILE A 107 3.12 -2.44 -3.05
CA ILE A 107 2.99 -1.34 -2.11
C ILE A 107 1.52 -1.27 -1.73
N LEU A 108 1.24 -1.23 -0.44
CA LEU A 108 -0.12 -1.13 0.08
C LEU A 108 -0.35 0.25 0.68
N LEU A 109 -1.59 0.71 0.58
CA LEU A 109 -2.06 1.93 1.19
C LEU A 109 -3.32 1.59 1.98
N LEU A 110 -3.23 1.71 3.30
CA LEU A 110 -4.21 1.20 4.25
C LEU A 110 -4.61 2.27 5.26
N HIS A 111 -5.79 2.12 5.84
CA HIS A 111 -6.19 2.94 6.99
C HIS A 111 -5.33 2.58 8.23
N PRO A 112 -4.96 3.54 9.08
CA PRO A 112 -4.14 3.31 10.27
C PRO A 112 -4.79 2.31 11.23
N ASP A 113 -6.13 2.26 11.31
CA ASP A 113 -6.82 1.21 12.08
C ASP A 113 -6.54 -0.21 11.58
N ALA A 114 -6.25 -0.40 10.29
CA ALA A 114 -5.87 -1.71 9.75
C ALA A 114 -4.39 -2.07 10.01
N VAL A 115 -3.58 -1.10 10.47
CA VAL A 115 -2.13 -1.22 10.63
C VAL A 115 -1.71 -1.19 12.11
N ASP A 116 -2.36 -0.33 12.89
CA ASP A 116 -2.09 -0.06 14.31
C ASP A 116 -3.20 -0.61 15.22
N GLY A 117 -4.26 -1.18 14.62
CA GLY A 117 -5.40 -1.73 15.34
C GLY A 117 -4.99 -2.84 16.30
N ALA A 118 -5.28 -2.65 17.59
CA ALA A 118 -5.18 -3.70 18.60
C ALA A 118 -6.22 -4.83 18.39
N GLU A 119 -7.21 -4.59 17.52
CA GLU A 119 -8.28 -5.51 17.17
C GLU A 119 -8.29 -5.77 15.66
N PRO A 120 -8.56 -7.00 15.22
CA PRO A 120 -8.54 -7.39 13.81
C PRO A 120 -9.69 -6.73 13.03
N VAL A 121 -9.39 -5.70 12.22
CA VAL A 121 -10.37 -5.02 11.35
C VAL A 121 -10.03 -5.25 9.88
N GLU A 122 -11.01 -5.69 9.08
CA GLU A 122 -10.85 -5.70 7.61
C GLU A 122 -10.85 -4.23 7.14
N PRO A 123 -9.90 -3.80 6.28
CA PRO A 123 -9.78 -2.41 5.90
C PRO A 123 -10.98 -2.06 5.03
N GLU A 124 -11.67 -0.96 5.36
CA GLU A 124 -12.85 -0.55 4.59
C GLU A 124 -12.49 -0.19 3.14
N ALA A 125 -11.26 0.26 2.90
CA ALA A 125 -10.68 0.30 1.56
C ALA A 125 -9.15 0.07 1.58
N ILE A 126 -8.66 -0.53 0.49
CA ILE A 126 -7.28 -0.97 0.28
C ILE A 126 -6.82 -0.41 -1.06
N ALA A 127 -5.76 0.39 -1.08
CA ALA A 127 -5.06 0.70 -2.33
C ALA A 127 -3.82 -0.18 -2.46
N CYS A 128 -3.56 -0.69 -3.66
CA CYS A 128 -2.41 -1.52 -3.95
C CYS A 128 -1.72 -1.05 -5.23
N GLY A 129 -0.47 -0.60 -5.06
CA GLY A 129 0.46 -0.33 -6.15
C GLY A 129 1.27 -1.60 -6.45
N ILE A 130 1.02 -2.23 -7.60
CA ILE A 130 1.82 -3.38 -8.07
C ILE A 130 2.95 -2.85 -8.94
N LEU A 131 4.19 -3.08 -8.53
CA LEU A 131 5.36 -2.72 -9.30
C LEU A 131 5.51 -3.72 -10.46
N GLY A 132 5.55 -3.18 -11.69
CA GLY A 132 5.97 -3.98 -12.84
C GLY A 132 7.39 -4.45 -12.60
N THR A 133 7.62 -5.76 -12.64
CA THR A 133 8.97 -6.30 -12.78
C THR A 133 9.44 -5.96 -14.19
N ASP A 134 9.93 -4.75 -14.39
CA ASP A 134 10.65 -4.41 -15.62
C ASP A 134 11.91 -5.29 -15.62
N GLY A 135 11.95 -6.22 -16.58
CA GLY A 135 13.05 -7.16 -16.80
C GLY A 135 14.18 -6.54 -17.60
#